data_AF-A0A2U2J595-F1
#
_entry.id   AF-A0A2U2J595-F1
#
_cell.length_a   1.000
_cell.length_b   1.000
_cell.length_c   1.000
_cell.angle_alpha   90.00
_cell.angle_beta   90.00
_cell.angle_gamma   90.00
#
_symmetry.space_group_name_H-M   'P 1'
#
loop_
_entity.id
_entity.type
_entity.pdbx_description
1 polymer ?
#
loop_
_entity_poly.entity_id
_entity_poly.type
_entity_poly.pdbx_seq_one_letter_code
_entity_poly.pdbx_strand_id
1 'polypeptide(L)'
;MIDTVTRLLRRLPDGRVGAEYMGLVYPLSDTNGISLDAQWCYPSDAPICLEPPEVASSRSASWHLENLASRSYLFLNGSADYLERALAALHAASITVEHWGPSFREGHSGRLFDWFIRMPVGKEDAPSSWELDQILAPLEDEANKNQSDATLQDQLNRAQRLLDALLRRQAHAERQLSEAFTRADAQAAAILEIGRRAKERERILETELAFLRASMNASKSATKRPTPEEAQLREIIRKLETEREDALGKWTVSDEAFQRAEAERRELQARLEELALTPPPSPAGGRRGRQRSLDELETTIRVLLPDIRLLRGSCEFIVTEVDDRRDLYTKLRMLSENPTSLRGKRVHTADGWLEIHFSTGRARDGRIYYKRKTENGAAMWDILVSDKAAQAGDISWLGGL
;
A
#
# COMPACT_ATOMS: atom_id res chain seq x y z
N MET A 1 40.88 10.33 0.75
CA MET A 1 40.85 8.86 0.59
C MET A 1 39.39 8.49 0.44
N ILE A 2 39.00 7.84 -0.66
CA ILE A 2 37.60 7.45 -0.88
C ILE A 2 37.42 6.05 -0.28
N ASP A 3 36.52 5.95 0.70
CA ASP A 3 36.16 4.69 1.30
C ASP A 3 35.09 4.00 0.44
N THR A 4 35.32 2.74 0.07
CA THR A 4 34.45 1.96 -0.83
C THR A 4 33.57 0.94 -0.09
N VAL A 5 33.66 0.88 1.25
CA VAL A 5 32.87 -0.06 2.05
C VAL A 5 31.40 0.35 2.05
N THR A 6 30.51 -0.56 1.64
CA THR A 6 29.06 -0.38 1.70
C THR A 6 28.57 -0.44 3.14
N ARG A 7 27.79 0.56 3.58
CA ARG A 7 27.32 0.67 4.96
C ARG A 7 25.83 0.97 5.03
N LEU A 8 25.20 0.48 6.09
CA LEU A 8 23.78 0.73 6.34
C LEU A 8 23.58 2.16 6.83
N LEU A 9 22.57 2.83 6.27
CA LEU A 9 22.17 4.17 6.70
C LEU A 9 21.39 4.08 8.01
N ARG A 10 21.62 5.06 8.89
CA ARG A 10 21.01 5.13 10.22
C ARG A 10 20.41 6.52 10.45
N ARG A 11 19.38 6.62 11.28
CA ARG A 11 18.74 7.90 11.63
C ARG A 11 19.29 8.41 12.95
N LEU A 12 19.96 9.56 12.94
CA LEU A 12 20.48 10.20 14.14
C LEU A 12 19.33 10.68 15.05
N PRO A 13 19.60 10.94 16.35
CA PRO A 13 18.59 11.46 17.29
C PRO A 13 17.95 12.78 16.88
N ASP A 14 18.64 13.59 16.08
CA ASP A 14 18.14 14.86 15.53
C ASP A 14 17.29 14.68 14.25
N GLY A 15 17.07 13.44 13.82
CA GLY A 15 16.29 13.09 12.63
C GLY A 15 17.10 13.07 11.33
N ARG A 16 18.37 13.51 11.32
CA ARG A 16 19.23 13.45 10.13
C ARG A 16 19.62 12.00 9.83
N VAL A 17 20.08 11.78 8.60
CA VAL A 17 20.55 10.48 8.14
C VAL A 17 22.06 10.46 8.25
N GLY A 18 22.62 9.35 8.71
CA GLY A 18 24.05 9.14 8.85
C GLY A 18 24.50 7.77 8.36
N ALA A 19 25.81 7.62 8.28
CA ALA A 19 26.47 6.35 8.01
C ALA A 19 27.47 6.05 9.12
N GLU A 20 27.61 4.76 9.44
CA GLU A 20 28.54 4.29 10.45
C GLU A 20 29.99 4.38 9.91
N TYR A 21 30.92 5.02 10.60
CA TYR A 21 32.32 5.07 10.23
C TYR A 21 33.16 4.95 11.50
N MET A 22 34.09 3.99 11.53
CA MET A 22 34.91 3.66 12.71
C MET A 22 34.09 3.46 14.01
N GLY A 23 32.93 2.81 13.90
CA GLY A 23 32.07 2.48 15.05
C GLY A 23 31.19 3.63 15.56
N LEU A 24 31.20 4.78 14.89
CA LEU A 24 30.37 5.95 15.20
C LEU A 24 29.47 6.29 14.02
N VAL A 25 28.30 6.86 14.27
CA VAL A 25 27.38 7.29 13.20
C VAL A 25 27.56 8.79 12.97
N TYR A 26 28.10 9.13 11.81
CA TYR A 26 28.27 10.51 11.37
C TYR A 26 27.12 10.90 10.45
N PRO A 27 26.59 12.14 10.56
CA PRO A 27 25.57 12.59 9.64
C PRO A 27 26.15 12.66 8.22
N LEU A 28 25.31 12.30 7.25
CA LEU A 28 25.60 12.54 5.84
C LEU A 28 25.55 14.04 5.58
N SER A 29 26.55 14.55 4.87
CA SER A 29 26.49 15.85 4.23
C SER A 29 25.54 15.79 3.04
N ASP A 30 25.14 16.96 2.57
CA ASP A 30 24.31 17.12 1.38
C ASP A 30 24.98 16.58 0.08
N THR A 31 26.28 16.26 0.15
CA THR A 31 27.09 15.66 -0.94
C THR A 31 27.20 14.13 -0.85
N ASN A 32 26.37 13.47 -0.04
CA ASN A 32 26.48 12.02 0.26
C ASN A 32 27.83 11.59 0.88
N GLY A 33 28.63 12.53 1.36
CA GLY A 33 29.79 12.26 2.21
C GLY A 33 29.39 12.14 3.67
N ILE A 34 30.24 11.57 4.52
CA ILE A 34 30.08 11.72 5.98
C ILE A 34 30.74 13.03 6.42
N SER A 35 30.06 13.84 7.22
CA SER A 35 30.66 15.03 7.82
C SER A 35 31.37 14.64 9.11
N LEU A 36 32.71 14.60 9.09
CA LEU A 36 33.52 14.23 10.26
C LEU A 36 33.54 15.31 11.35
N ASP A 37 33.26 16.56 10.98
CA ASP A 37 33.24 17.71 11.90
C ASP A 37 31.88 17.90 12.58
N ALA A 38 30.85 17.18 12.12
CA ALA A 38 29.52 17.24 12.69
C ALA A 38 29.35 16.36 13.93
N GLN A 39 28.33 16.67 14.73
CA GLN A 39 28.00 15.88 15.92
C GLN A 39 27.60 14.44 15.53
N TRP A 40 28.33 13.47 16.08
CA TRP A 40 28.12 12.04 15.88
C TRP A 40 27.39 11.39 17.06
N CYS A 41 26.90 10.16 16.88
CA CYS A 41 26.30 9.35 17.95
C CYS A 41 26.70 7.88 17.85
N TYR A 42 26.38 7.09 18.88
CA TYR A 42 26.64 5.64 18.85
C TYR A 42 25.60 4.91 17.99
N PRO A 43 25.97 3.78 17.36
CA PRO A 43 25.03 2.96 16.59
C PRO A 43 23.79 2.48 17.36
N SER A 44 23.87 2.37 18.70
CA SER A 44 22.73 2.06 19.56
C SER A 44 21.66 3.15 19.56
N ASP A 45 22.06 4.39 19.35
CA ASP A 45 21.21 5.58 19.44
C ASP A 45 20.67 5.99 18.06
N ALA A 46 21.15 5.34 17.01
CA ALA A 46 20.78 5.61 15.63
C ALA A 46 20.24 4.33 14.95
N PRO A 47 18.91 4.11 14.99
CA PRO A 47 18.30 2.94 14.36
C PRO A 47 18.57 2.92 12.86
N ILE A 48 18.65 1.70 12.29
CA ILE A 48 18.82 1.50 10.85
C ILE A 48 17.63 2.11 10.11
N CYS A 49 17.91 2.96 9.13
CA CYS A 49 16.92 3.49 8.21
C CYS A 49 16.41 2.34 7.33
N LEU A 50 15.23 1.83 7.65
CA LEU A 50 14.52 0.88 6.79
C LEU A 50 13.87 1.60 5.58
N GLU A 51 13.59 2.88 5.75
CA GLU A 51 13.12 3.75 4.67
C GLU A 51 14.34 4.33 3.93
N PRO A 52 14.39 4.23 2.60
CA PRO A 52 15.41 4.91 1.82
C PRO A 52 15.31 6.39 2.17
N PRO A 53 16.39 6.99 2.69
CA PRO A 53 16.33 8.37 3.14
C PRO A 53 15.88 9.25 1.99
N GLU A 54 15.16 10.31 2.30
CA GLU A 54 15.13 11.50 1.45
C GLU A 54 16.54 12.09 1.46
N VAL A 55 17.48 11.36 0.85
CA VAL A 55 18.63 12.00 0.23
C VAL A 55 18.00 13.06 -0.64
N ALA A 56 18.50 14.29 -0.60
CA ALA A 56 18.11 15.34 -1.53
C ALA A 56 18.53 14.91 -2.95
N SER A 57 17.83 13.92 -3.48
CA SER A 57 18.04 13.26 -4.76
C SER A 57 17.38 14.12 -5.81
N SER A 58 17.97 15.28 -6.01
CA SER A 58 17.99 16.06 -7.24
C SER A 58 18.57 17.42 -6.90
N ARG A 59 19.89 17.49 -6.70
CA ARG A 59 20.57 18.79 -6.82
C ARG A 59 20.44 19.18 -8.28
N SER A 60 19.53 20.11 -8.56
CA SER A 60 19.41 20.75 -9.86
C SER A 60 20.77 21.27 -10.28
N ALA A 61 21.12 21.06 -11.55
CA ALA A 61 22.31 21.67 -12.12
C ALA A 61 22.25 23.17 -11.85
N SER A 62 23.28 23.68 -11.17
CA SER A 62 23.36 25.07 -10.75
C SER A 62 24.81 25.51 -10.72
N TRP A 63 25.12 26.73 -11.16
CA TRP A 63 26.47 27.29 -11.04
C TRP A 63 26.54 28.56 -10.17
N HIS A 64 27.75 28.88 -9.71
CA HIS A 64 28.04 30.10 -8.96
C HIS A 64 29.44 30.62 -9.26
N LEU A 65 29.56 31.91 -9.57
CA LEU A 65 30.84 32.57 -9.84
C LEU A 65 31.31 33.36 -8.60
N GLU A 66 32.52 33.07 -8.12
CA GLU A 66 33.20 33.83 -7.09
C GLU A 66 34.42 34.55 -7.66
N ASN A 67 34.41 35.88 -7.58
CA ASN A 67 35.52 36.72 -8.01
C ASN A 67 36.35 37.14 -6.79
N LEU A 68 37.51 36.52 -6.59
CA LEU A 68 38.48 36.91 -5.56
C LEU A 68 39.50 37.88 -6.16
N ALA A 69 40.14 38.68 -5.31
CA ALA A 69 41.10 39.71 -5.72
C ALA A 69 42.24 39.18 -6.61
N SER A 70 42.59 37.90 -6.47
CA SER A 70 43.64 37.25 -7.26
C SER A 70 43.12 36.28 -8.32
N ARG A 71 41.91 35.71 -8.21
CA ARG A 71 41.40 34.64 -9.09
C ARG A 71 39.88 34.56 -9.11
N SER A 72 39.33 34.11 -10.22
CA SER A 72 37.91 33.76 -10.32
C SER A 72 37.72 32.24 -10.25
N TYR A 73 36.69 31.82 -9.50
CA TYR A 73 36.29 30.43 -9.35
C TYR A 73 34.83 30.28 -9.79
N LEU A 74 34.58 29.37 -10.71
CA LEU A 74 33.24 28.93 -11.07
C LEU A 74 32.97 27.60 -10.37
N PHE A 75 31.95 27.58 -9.53
CA PHE A 75 31.50 26.39 -8.83
C PHE A 75 30.27 25.81 -9.53
N LEU A 76 30.23 24.48 -9.66
CA LEU A 76 29.14 23.76 -10.33
C LEU A 76 28.56 22.70 -9.39
N ASN A 77 27.24 22.58 -9.36
CA ASN A 77 26.53 21.40 -8.86
C ASN A 77 26.01 20.60 -10.05
N GLY A 78 26.21 19.29 -10.02
CA GLY A 78 25.79 18.39 -11.09
C GLY A 78 26.65 17.13 -11.21
N SER A 79 26.33 16.28 -12.18
CA SER A 79 27.09 15.07 -12.48
C SER A 79 28.48 15.37 -13.06
N ALA A 80 29.36 14.37 -13.12
CA ALA A 80 30.65 14.50 -13.81
C ALA A 80 30.46 14.81 -15.32
N ASP A 81 29.43 14.24 -15.94
CA ASP A 81 29.05 14.55 -17.33
C ASP A 81 28.66 16.03 -17.49
N TYR A 82 27.92 16.60 -16.52
CA TYR A 82 27.60 18.03 -16.52
C TYR A 82 28.86 18.90 -16.44
N LEU A 83 29.85 18.52 -15.63
CA LEU A 83 31.15 19.21 -15.57
C LEU A 83 31.90 19.13 -16.91
N GLU A 84 31.99 17.96 -17.53
CA GLU A 84 32.68 17.78 -18.82
C GLU A 84 32.03 18.63 -19.91
N ARG A 85 30.69 18.67 -19.94
CA ARG A 85 29.92 19.50 -20.87
C ARG A 85 30.12 20.99 -20.60
N ALA A 86 30.14 21.41 -19.33
CA ALA A 86 30.43 22.80 -18.97
C ALA A 86 31.84 23.21 -19.41
N LEU A 87 32.85 22.36 -19.21
CA LEU A 87 34.22 22.61 -19.68
C LEU A 87 34.28 22.72 -21.21
N ALA A 88 33.59 21.85 -21.94
CA ALA A 88 33.51 21.91 -23.39
C ALA A 88 32.85 23.21 -23.88
N ALA A 89 31.78 23.65 -23.21
CA ALA A 89 31.08 24.89 -23.53
C ALA A 89 31.93 26.14 -23.25
N LEU A 90 32.64 26.17 -22.11
CA LEU A 90 33.59 27.24 -21.79
C LEU A 90 34.72 27.31 -22.83
N HIS A 91 35.28 26.16 -23.23
CA HIS A 91 36.30 26.09 -24.26
C HIS A 91 35.79 26.57 -25.63
N ALA A 92 34.58 26.18 -26.03
CA ALA A 92 33.96 26.64 -27.27
C ALA A 92 33.74 28.17 -27.31
N ALA A 93 33.46 28.77 -26.14
CA ALA A 93 33.38 30.21 -25.96
C ALA A 93 34.76 30.90 -25.84
N SER A 94 35.86 30.17 -26.05
CA SER A 94 37.24 30.66 -25.88
C SER A 94 37.58 31.15 -24.47
N ILE A 95 36.85 30.69 -23.44
CA ILE A 95 37.16 30.98 -22.04
C ILE A 95 38.25 30.02 -21.56
N THR A 96 39.37 30.56 -21.10
CA THR A 96 40.50 29.76 -20.64
C THR A 96 40.24 29.18 -19.25
N VAL A 97 40.46 27.88 -19.09
CA VAL A 97 40.37 27.17 -17.80
C VAL A 97 41.77 26.78 -17.35
N GLU A 98 42.21 27.24 -16.18
CA GLU A 98 43.52 26.87 -15.64
C GLU A 98 43.51 25.49 -14.97
N HIS A 99 42.45 25.22 -14.20
CA HIS A 99 42.36 24.03 -13.37
C HIS A 99 40.91 23.73 -13.00
N TRP A 100 40.57 22.47 -12.76
CA TRP A 100 39.25 22.07 -12.29
C TRP A 100 39.35 20.78 -11.46
N GLY A 101 38.35 20.53 -10.63
CA GLY A 101 38.28 19.31 -9.82
C GLY A 101 37.07 19.28 -8.87
N PRO A 102 36.94 18.23 -8.03
CA PRO A 102 35.92 18.17 -6.99
C PRO A 102 36.10 19.30 -5.99
N SER A 103 35.00 19.95 -5.57
CA SER A 103 35.07 20.97 -4.52
C SER A 103 34.91 20.34 -3.13
N PHE A 104 35.87 20.62 -2.25
CA PHE A 104 35.85 20.17 -0.85
C PHE A 104 35.68 21.33 0.13
N ARG A 105 35.42 22.53 -0.38
CA ARG A 105 35.29 23.75 0.42
C ARG A 105 33.95 24.42 0.13
N GLU A 106 33.38 25.00 1.17
CA GLU A 106 32.28 25.94 1.02
C GLU A 106 32.77 27.18 0.28
N GLY A 107 31.96 27.67 -0.64
CA GLY A 107 32.16 28.98 -1.25
C GLY A 107 31.92 30.11 -0.23
N HIS A 108 32.20 31.35 -0.62
CA HIS A 108 31.78 32.55 0.12
C HIS A 108 30.26 32.62 0.32
N SER A 109 29.50 31.95 -0.54
CA SER A 109 28.05 31.78 -0.37
C SER A 109 27.66 30.86 0.81
N GLY A 110 28.63 30.21 1.48
CA GLY A 110 28.40 29.20 2.51
C GLY A 110 27.84 27.88 1.95
N ARG A 111 27.85 27.71 0.62
CA ARG A 111 27.36 26.51 -0.06
C ARG A 111 28.53 25.62 -0.47
N LEU A 112 28.37 24.32 -0.27
CA LEU A 112 29.28 23.30 -0.79
C LEU A 112 28.83 22.89 -2.18
N PHE A 113 29.74 23.03 -3.15
CA PHE A 113 29.50 22.64 -4.53
C PHE A 113 30.13 21.29 -4.85
N ASP A 114 29.68 20.63 -5.93
CA ASP A 114 30.23 19.34 -6.35
C ASP A 114 31.60 19.54 -7.03
N TRP A 115 31.73 20.58 -7.85
CA TRP A 115 32.92 20.86 -8.66
C TRP A 115 33.36 22.31 -8.55
N PHE A 116 34.64 22.56 -8.80
CA PHE A 116 35.18 23.91 -9.01
C PHE A 116 35.98 23.97 -10.32
N ILE A 117 35.97 25.14 -10.95
CA ILE A 117 36.73 25.51 -12.14
C ILE A 117 37.45 26.82 -11.81
N ARG A 118 38.76 26.83 -12.00
CA ARG A 118 39.63 27.99 -11.76
C ARG A 118 39.96 28.66 -13.08
N MET A 119 39.69 29.97 -13.14
CA MET A 119 39.93 30.82 -14.30
C MET A 119 41.23 31.64 -14.12
N PRO A 120 41.84 32.12 -15.22
CA PRO A 120 43.10 32.86 -15.16
C PRO A 120 43.04 34.16 -14.37
N VAL A 121 44.21 34.61 -13.93
CA VAL A 121 44.42 35.81 -13.11
C VAL A 121 44.37 37.06 -13.99
N GLY A 122 43.24 37.77 -13.98
CA GLY A 122 43.11 39.07 -14.65
C GLY A 122 41.65 39.48 -14.73
N LYS A 123 41.28 40.66 -14.19
CA LYS A 123 39.88 41.14 -14.22
C LYS A 123 39.36 41.38 -15.63
N GLU A 124 40.25 41.59 -16.60
CA GLU A 124 39.88 41.87 -17.99
C GLU A 124 39.55 40.61 -18.78
N ASP A 125 40.04 39.44 -18.35
CA ASP A 125 39.86 38.16 -19.05
C ASP A 125 38.85 37.22 -18.35
N ALA A 126 38.37 37.59 -17.16
CA ALA A 126 37.39 36.80 -16.43
C ALA A 126 35.98 37.03 -17.03
N PRO A 127 35.26 35.98 -17.45
CA PRO A 127 33.92 36.13 -17.98
C PRO A 127 32.98 36.70 -16.92
N SER A 128 32.12 37.61 -17.35
CA SER A 128 31.04 38.15 -16.52
C SER A 128 30.02 37.06 -16.19
N SER A 129 29.25 37.28 -15.11
CA SER A 129 28.16 36.36 -14.75
C SER A 129 27.13 36.23 -15.88
N TRP A 130 26.92 37.28 -16.67
CA TRP A 130 25.99 37.25 -17.79
C TRP A 130 26.51 36.38 -18.96
N GLU A 131 27.81 36.44 -19.27
CA GLU A 131 28.41 35.57 -20.31
C GLU A 131 28.34 34.10 -19.90
N LEU A 132 28.64 33.80 -18.63
CA LEU A 132 28.51 32.45 -18.10
C LEU A 132 27.06 31.95 -18.12
N ASP A 133 26.10 32.82 -17.83
CA ASP A 133 24.68 32.49 -17.90
C ASP A 133 24.28 32.07 -19.32
N GLN A 134 24.71 32.80 -20.35
CA GLN A 134 24.43 32.44 -21.76
C GLN A 134 25.04 31.08 -22.16
N ILE A 135 26.23 30.75 -21.62
CA ILE A 135 26.95 29.53 -21.97
C ILE A 135 26.38 28.32 -21.22
N LEU A 136 26.03 28.49 -19.95
CA LEU A 136 25.68 27.40 -19.04
C LEU A 136 24.18 27.16 -18.92
N ALA A 137 23.32 28.16 -19.13
CA ALA A 137 21.86 28.00 -19.01
C ALA A 137 21.29 26.86 -19.88
N PRO A 138 21.71 26.67 -21.15
CA PRO A 138 21.23 25.53 -21.95
C PRO A 138 21.62 24.17 -21.34
N LEU A 139 22.79 24.09 -20.71
CA LEU A 139 23.27 22.87 -20.06
C LEU A 139 22.49 22.61 -18.77
N GLU A 140 22.21 23.65 -17.98
CA GLU A 140 21.36 23.56 -16.79
C GLU A 140 19.96 23.06 -17.14
N ASP A 141 19.34 23.62 -18.17
CA ASP A 141 18.02 23.23 -18.63
C ASP A 141 17.96 21.76 -19.07
N GLU A 142 18.95 21.30 -19.84
CA GLU A 142 19.03 19.90 -20.26
C GLU A 142 19.33 18.95 -19.10
N ALA A 143 20.25 19.31 -18.21
CA ALA A 143 20.57 18.50 -17.04
C ALA A 143 19.36 18.40 -16.09
N ASN A 144 18.63 19.50 -15.88
CA ASN A 144 17.43 19.54 -15.05
C ASN A 144 16.27 18.75 -15.68
N LYS A 145 16.11 18.78 -17.02
CA LYS A 145 15.12 17.94 -17.73
C LYS A 145 15.44 16.45 -17.58
N ASN A 146 16.69 16.06 -17.86
CA ASN A 146 17.13 14.67 -17.74
C ASN A 146 17.02 14.16 -16.29
N GLN A 147 17.32 15.02 -15.31
CA GLN A 147 17.19 14.69 -13.90
C GLN A 147 15.72 14.57 -13.48
N SER A 148 14.81 15.41 -13.99
CA SER A 148 13.37 15.26 -13.75
C SER A 148 12.84 13.92 -14.24
N ASP A 149 13.20 13.51 -15.47
CA ASP A 149 12.76 12.25 -16.05
C ASP A 149 13.37 11.04 -15.32
N ALA A 150 14.66 11.10 -14.98
CA ALA A 150 15.32 10.08 -14.18
C ALA A 150 14.72 9.96 -12.78
N THR A 151 14.43 11.08 -12.11
CA THR A 151 13.80 11.09 -10.79
C THR A 151 12.37 10.53 -10.84
N LEU A 152 11.58 10.86 -11.87
CA LEU A 152 10.24 10.28 -12.05
C LEU A 152 10.32 8.77 -12.30
N GLN A 153 11.24 8.32 -13.15
CA GLN A 153 11.43 6.90 -13.42
C GLN A 153 11.90 6.15 -12.16
N ASP A 154 12.80 6.73 -11.36
CA ASP A 154 13.25 6.14 -10.10
C ASP A 154 12.13 6.12 -9.05
N GLN A 155 11.30 7.16 -8.97
CA GLN A 155 10.11 7.17 -8.12
C GLN A 155 9.12 6.09 -8.54
N LEU A 156 8.90 5.90 -9.85
CA LEU A 156 8.03 4.87 -10.39
C LEU A 156 8.58 3.47 -10.12
N ASN A 157 9.87 3.23 -10.35
CA ASN A 157 10.55 1.99 -10.01
C ASN A 157 10.53 1.72 -8.49
N ARG A 158 10.61 2.77 -7.65
CA ARG A 158 10.49 2.66 -6.20
C ARG A 158 9.06 2.29 -5.79
N ALA A 159 8.06 2.95 -6.36
CA ALA A 159 6.65 2.64 -6.11
C ALA A 159 6.30 1.20 -6.54
N GLN A 160 6.80 0.75 -7.68
CA GLN A 160 6.66 -0.64 -8.15
C GLN A 160 7.30 -1.64 -7.18
N ARG A 161 8.54 -1.39 -6.74
CA ARG A 161 9.21 -2.26 -5.75
C ARG A 161 8.46 -2.33 -4.42
N LEU A 162 7.91 -1.21 -3.96
CA LEU A 162 7.08 -1.18 -2.76
C LEU A 162 5.77 -1.95 -2.95
N LEU A 163 5.10 -1.78 -4.09
CA LEU A 163 3.90 -2.55 -4.43
C LEU A 163 4.18 -4.06 -4.45
N ASP A 164 5.25 -4.49 -5.12
CA ASP A 164 5.66 -5.89 -5.15
C ASP A 164 5.96 -6.44 -3.76
N ALA A 165 6.63 -5.67 -2.90
CA ALA A 165 6.91 -6.05 -1.53
C ALA A 165 5.61 -6.21 -0.70
N LEU A 166 4.65 -5.29 -0.87
CA LEU A 166 3.34 -5.37 -0.21
C LEU A 166 2.54 -6.59 -0.69
N LEU A 167 2.49 -6.85 -2.00
CA LEU A 167 1.82 -8.02 -2.56
C LEU A 167 2.43 -9.34 -2.06
N ARG A 168 3.76 -9.43 -1.98
CA ARG A 168 4.45 -10.60 -1.39
C ARG A 168 4.10 -10.79 0.08
N ARG A 169 4.04 -9.70 0.85
CA ARG A 169 3.66 -9.73 2.28
C ARG A 169 2.21 -10.18 2.45
N GLN A 170 1.29 -9.68 1.62
CA GLN A 170 -0.11 -10.11 1.60
C GLN A 170 -0.22 -11.62 1.30
N ALA A 171 0.40 -12.08 0.21
CA ALA A 171 0.37 -13.50 -0.17
C ALA A 171 1.03 -14.43 0.86
N HIS A 172 1.97 -13.92 1.68
CA HIS A 172 2.53 -14.66 2.80
C HIS A 172 1.55 -14.74 3.97
N ALA A 173 0.90 -13.63 4.33
CA ALA A 173 -0.11 -13.59 5.37
C ALA A 173 -1.32 -14.49 5.05
N GLU A 174 -1.80 -14.47 3.80
CA GLU A 174 -2.89 -15.35 3.33
C GLU A 174 -2.53 -16.84 3.46
N ARG A 175 -1.29 -17.21 3.11
CA ARG A 175 -0.79 -18.60 3.29
C ARG A 175 -0.74 -19.01 4.75
N GLN A 176 -0.15 -18.17 5.63
CA GLN A 176 -0.08 -18.45 7.07
C GLN A 176 -1.48 -18.66 7.68
N LEU A 177 -2.45 -17.87 7.22
CA LEU A 177 -3.82 -17.94 7.68
C LEU A 177 -4.53 -19.21 7.18
N SER A 178 -4.36 -19.57 5.91
CA SER A 178 -4.85 -20.84 5.37
C SER A 178 -4.26 -22.06 6.10
N GLU A 179 -2.97 -22.01 6.45
CA GLU A 179 -2.31 -23.03 7.25
C GLU A 179 -2.83 -23.07 8.70
N ALA A 180 -3.21 -21.94 9.28
CA ALA A 180 -3.86 -21.89 10.59
C ALA A 180 -5.26 -22.53 10.54
N PHE A 181 -6.07 -22.21 9.53
CA PHE A 181 -7.40 -22.81 9.36
C PHE A 181 -7.35 -24.33 9.18
N THR A 182 -6.47 -24.83 8.31
CA THR A 182 -6.32 -26.27 8.09
C THR A 182 -5.88 -27.02 9.35
N ARG A 183 -5.01 -26.42 10.18
CA ARG A 183 -4.63 -26.97 11.49
C ARG A 183 -5.79 -26.97 12.48
N ALA A 184 -6.56 -25.88 12.55
CA ALA A 184 -7.73 -25.79 13.43
C ALA A 184 -8.80 -26.83 13.05
N ASP A 185 -9.08 -27.01 11.75
CA ASP A 185 -10.03 -28.01 11.26
C ASP A 185 -9.57 -29.44 11.58
N ALA A 186 -8.28 -29.73 11.40
CA ALA A 186 -7.71 -31.04 11.75
C ALA A 186 -7.80 -31.32 13.26
N GLN A 187 -7.55 -30.30 14.10
CA GLN A 187 -7.68 -30.41 15.54
C GLN A 187 -9.13 -30.63 15.97
N ALA A 188 -10.07 -29.88 15.39
CA ALA A 188 -11.50 -30.05 15.65
C ALA A 188 -11.97 -31.47 15.27
N ALA A 189 -11.55 -31.98 14.11
CA ALA A 189 -11.85 -33.35 13.68
C ALA A 189 -11.29 -34.42 14.63
N ALA A 190 -10.06 -34.23 15.12
CA ALA A 190 -9.45 -35.15 16.09
C ALA A 190 -10.20 -35.17 17.43
N ILE A 191 -10.60 -34.00 17.92
CA ILE A 191 -11.40 -33.88 19.16
C ILE A 191 -12.76 -34.56 18.99
N LEU A 192 -13.44 -34.37 17.84
CA LEU A 192 -14.72 -35.01 17.56
C LEU A 192 -14.62 -36.55 17.55
N GLU A 193 -13.53 -37.10 16.99
CA GLU A 193 -13.30 -38.54 16.98
C GLU A 193 -13.03 -39.10 18.39
N ILE A 194 -12.26 -38.38 19.22
CA ILE A 194 -12.06 -38.74 20.63
C ILE A 194 -13.40 -38.73 21.37
N GLY A 195 -14.22 -37.69 21.18
CA GLY A 195 -15.55 -37.58 21.77
C GLY A 195 -16.48 -38.72 21.32
N ARG A 196 -16.48 -39.08 20.03
CA ARG A 196 -17.26 -40.21 19.49
C ARG A 196 -16.86 -41.53 20.15
N ARG A 197 -15.56 -41.80 20.28
CA ARG A 197 -15.05 -43.02 20.93
C ARG A 197 -15.38 -43.08 22.40
N ALA A 198 -15.27 -41.95 23.12
CA ALA A 198 -15.63 -41.88 24.53
C ALA A 198 -17.13 -42.17 24.75
N LYS A 199 -18.00 -41.58 23.93
CA LYS A 199 -19.45 -41.79 23.99
C LYS A 199 -19.86 -43.22 23.63
N GLU A 200 -19.22 -43.83 22.64
CA GLU A 200 -19.46 -45.24 22.31
C GLU A 200 -19.02 -46.16 23.45
N ARG A 201 -17.86 -45.90 24.06
CA ARG A 201 -17.39 -46.65 25.22
C ARG A 201 -18.34 -46.51 26.41
N GLU A 202 -18.84 -45.30 26.68
CA GLU A 202 -19.85 -45.06 27.71
C GLU A 202 -21.10 -45.93 27.47
N ARG A 203 -21.63 -45.95 26.24
CA ARG A 203 -22.81 -46.74 25.88
C ARG A 203 -22.59 -48.24 26.09
N ILE A 204 -21.42 -48.75 25.68
CA ILE A 204 -21.05 -50.16 25.90
C ILE A 204 -21.01 -50.47 27.40
N LEU A 205 -20.32 -49.65 28.19
CA LEU A 205 -20.23 -49.82 29.65
C LEU A 205 -21.60 -49.75 30.34
N GLU A 206 -22.49 -48.87 29.89
CA GLU A 206 -23.85 -48.77 30.41
C GLU A 206 -24.65 -50.06 30.14
N THR A 207 -24.54 -50.62 28.93
CA THR A 207 -25.19 -51.90 28.60
C THR A 207 -24.63 -53.08 29.40
N GLU A 208 -23.31 -53.14 29.59
CA GLU A 208 -22.64 -54.17 30.41
C GLU A 208 -23.07 -54.07 31.89
N LEU A 209 -23.12 -52.86 32.45
CA LEU A 209 -23.60 -52.61 33.80
C LEU A 209 -25.07 -53.03 33.98
N ALA A 210 -25.92 -52.73 33.00
CA ALA A 210 -27.33 -53.15 33.03
C ALA A 210 -27.46 -54.68 33.06
N PHE A 211 -26.69 -55.39 32.23
CA PHE A 211 -26.69 -56.85 32.17
C PHE A 211 -26.19 -57.48 33.47
N LEU A 212 -25.09 -56.97 34.04
CA LEU A 212 -24.53 -57.48 35.30
C LEU A 212 -25.46 -57.22 36.49
N ARG A 213 -26.11 -56.05 36.54
CA ARG A 213 -27.11 -55.73 37.57
C ARG A 213 -28.32 -56.66 37.49
N ALA A 214 -28.81 -56.93 36.28
CA ALA A 214 -29.89 -57.89 36.06
C ALA A 214 -29.50 -59.30 36.52
N SER A 215 -28.29 -59.75 36.17
CA SER A 215 -27.75 -61.05 36.59
C SER A 215 -27.62 -61.15 38.11
N MET A 216 -27.09 -60.11 38.76
CA MET A 216 -26.99 -60.07 40.23
C MET A 216 -28.36 -60.12 40.91
N ASN A 217 -29.36 -59.41 40.36
CA ASN A 217 -30.72 -59.43 40.91
C ASN A 217 -31.38 -60.81 40.75
N ALA A 218 -31.12 -61.51 39.64
CA ALA A 218 -31.58 -62.88 39.44
C ALA A 218 -30.95 -63.84 40.47
N SER A 219 -29.63 -63.79 40.67
CA SER A 219 -28.94 -64.64 41.68
C SER A 219 -29.45 -64.38 43.11
N LYS A 220 -29.64 -63.11 43.49
CA LYS A 220 -30.21 -62.74 44.80
C LYS A 220 -31.61 -63.32 45.03
N SER A 221 -32.41 -63.46 43.97
CA SER A 221 -33.75 -64.03 44.07
C SER A 221 -33.75 -65.55 44.27
N ALA A 222 -32.70 -66.25 43.80
CA ALA A 222 -32.57 -67.70 43.88
C ALA A 222 -31.99 -68.19 45.22
N THR A 223 -31.13 -67.41 45.87
CA THR A 223 -30.44 -67.80 47.11
C THR A 223 -30.54 -66.74 48.20
N LYS A 224 -31.02 -67.14 49.39
CA LYS A 224 -31.15 -66.25 50.57
C LYS A 224 -29.82 -65.84 51.21
N ARG A 225 -28.70 -66.48 50.86
CA ARG A 225 -27.36 -66.18 51.38
C ARG A 225 -26.46 -65.69 50.24
N PRO A 226 -25.69 -64.61 50.45
CA PRO A 226 -24.79 -64.08 49.43
C PRO A 226 -23.71 -65.10 49.09
N THR A 227 -23.56 -65.40 47.81
CA THR A 227 -22.54 -66.32 47.30
C THR A 227 -21.23 -65.57 47.01
N PRO A 228 -20.07 -66.25 46.97
CA PRO A 228 -18.80 -65.64 46.53
C PRO A 228 -18.88 -65.01 45.13
N GLU A 229 -19.72 -65.57 44.25
CA GLU A 229 -20.00 -65.02 42.91
C GLU A 229 -20.70 -63.66 42.97
N GLU A 230 -21.62 -63.44 43.92
CA GLU A 230 -22.24 -62.12 44.12
C GLU A 230 -21.23 -61.06 44.54
N ALA A 231 -20.24 -61.42 45.37
CA ALA A 231 -19.18 -60.50 45.78
C ALA A 231 -18.28 -60.13 44.59
N GLN A 232 -17.95 -61.10 43.73
CA GLN A 232 -17.20 -60.86 42.49
C GLN A 232 -17.98 -59.95 41.52
N LEU A 233 -19.28 -60.21 41.31
CA LEU A 233 -20.13 -59.36 40.46
C LEU A 233 -20.22 -57.91 40.96
N ARG A 234 -20.31 -57.70 42.28
CA ARG A 234 -20.29 -56.35 42.87
C ARG A 234 -18.97 -55.63 42.59
N GLU A 235 -17.85 -56.32 42.70
CA GLU A 235 -16.55 -55.73 42.40
C GLU A 235 -16.37 -55.40 40.91
N ILE A 236 -16.87 -56.25 40.02
CA ILE A 236 -16.88 -55.97 38.57
C ILE A 236 -17.75 -54.74 38.27
N ILE A 237 -18.96 -54.65 38.84
CA ILE A 237 -19.84 -53.48 38.68
C ILE A 237 -19.17 -52.20 39.17
N ARG A 238 -18.53 -52.24 40.35
CA ARG A 238 -17.80 -51.08 40.89
C ARG A 238 -16.69 -50.63 39.95
N LYS A 239 -15.92 -51.56 39.38
CA LYS A 239 -14.88 -51.26 38.39
C LYS A 239 -15.44 -50.62 37.13
N LEU A 240 -16.52 -51.18 36.57
CA LEU A 240 -17.16 -50.64 35.36
C LEU A 240 -17.82 -49.28 35.60
N GLU A 241 -18.36 -49.03 36.80
CA GLU A 241 -18.85 -47.70 37.20
C GLU A 241 -17.72 -46.67 37.22
N THR A 242 -16.56 -47.01 37.79
CA THR A 242 -15.36 -46.15 37.73
C THR A 242 -14.89 -45.92 36.30
N GLU A 243 -14.82 -46.96 35.46
CA GLU A 243 -14.47 -46.80 34.04
C GLU A 243 -15.46 -45.91 33.28
N ARG A 244 -16.76 -45.98 33.62
CA ARG A 244 -17.80 -45.14 33.03
C ARG A 244 -17.63 -43.68 33.45
N GLU A 245 -17.40 -43.41 34.73
CA GLU A 245 -17.15 -42.05 35.23
C GLU A 245 -15.89 -41.45 34.57
N ASP A 246 -14.82 -42.23 34.43
CA ASP A 246 -13.62 -41.83 33.70
C ASP A 246 -13.89 -41.53 32.22
N ALA A 247 -14.70 -42.36 31.55
CA ALA A 247 -15.08 -42.15 30.15
C ALA A 247 -15.92 -40.87 29.98
N LEU A 248 -16.87 -40.63 30.88
CA LEU A 248 -17.68 -39.42 30.90
C LEU A 248 -16.81 -38.18 31.15
N GLY A 249 -15.88 -38.25 32.10
CA GLY A 249 -14.92 -37.17 32.35
C GLY A 249 -14.06 -36.84 31.12
N LYS A 250 -13.57 -37.85 30.40
CA LYS A 250 -12.84 -37.66 29.13
C LYS A 250 -13.70 -37.03 28.05
N TRP A 251 -14.98 -37.44 27.95
CA TRP A 251 -15.92 -36.84 27.00
C TRP A 251 -16.16 -35.36 27.30
N THR A 252 -16.43 -35.00 28.56
CA THR A 252 -16.65 -33.60 28.97
C THR A 252 -15.44 -32.72 28.64
N VAL A 253 -14.22 -33.17 28.94
CA VAL A 253 -12.98 -32.44 28.60
C VAL A 253 -12.83 -32.27 27.08
N SER A 254 -13.18 -33.30 26.31
CA SER A 254 -13.15 -33.25 24.85
C SER A 254 -14.19 -32.28 24.29
N ASP A 255 -15.39 -32.24 24.85
CA ASP A 255 -16.46 -31.33 24.44
C ASP A 255 -16.07 -29.87 24.72
N GLU A 256 -15.55 -29.57 25.91
CA GLU A 256 -15.03 -28.24 26.24
C GLU A 256 -13.86 -27.81 25.33
N ALA A 257 -12.99 -28.75 24.95
CA ALA A 257 -11.91 -28.48 23.99
C ALA A 257 -12.47 -28.17 22.58
N PHE A 258 -13.52 -28.88 22.16
CA PHE A 258 -14.20 -28.62 20.90
C PHE A 258 -14.83 -27.23 20.86
N GLN A 259 -15.58 -26.85 21.92
CA GLN A 259 -16.19 -25.52 22.03
C GLN A 259 -15.17 -24.39 21.97
N ARG A 260 -14.00 -24.56 22.62
CA ARG A 260 -12.89 -23.59 22.53
C ARG A 260 -12.31 -23.46 21.12
N ALA A 261 -12.07 -24.58 20.44
CA ALA A 261 -11.58 -24.57 19.06
C ALA A 261 -12.59 -23.93 18.09
N GLU A 262 -13.89 -24.17 18.30
CA GLU A 262 -14.93 -23.56 17.45
C GLU A 262 -15.04 -22.04 17.67
N ALA A 263 -14.89 -21.58 18.92
CA ALA A 263 -14.84 -20.15 19.23
C ALA A 263 -13.63 -19.46 18.57
N GLU A 264 -12.44 -20.06 18.66
CA GLU A 264 -11.22 -19.55 18.00
C GLU A 264 -11.40 -19.49 16.48
N ARG A 265 -12.01 -20.52 15.86
CA ARG A 265 -12.31 -20.53 14.42
C ARG A 265 -13.22 -19.37 14.03
N ARG A 266 -14.27 -19.09 14.83
CA ARG A 266 -15.18 -17.96 14.57
C ARG A 266 -14.48 -16.61 14.72
N GLU A 267 -13.60 -16.45 15.71
CA GLU A 267 -12.82 -15.23 15.89
C GLU A 267 -11.88 -14.98 14.70
N LEU A 268 -11.14 -16.00 14.25
CA LEU A 268 -10.27 -15.90 13.08
C LEU A 268 -11.06 -15.59 11.80
N GLN A 269 -12.26 -16.17 11.65
CA GLN A 269 -13.13 -15.88 10.52
C GLN A 269 -13.65 -14.44 10.55
N ALA A 270 -14.06 -13.93 11.72
CA ALA A 270 -14.48 -12.54 11.86
C ALA A 270 -13.33 -11.56 11.55
N ARG A 271 -12.10 -11.86 12.01
CA ARG A 271 -10.91 -11.06 11.71
C ARG A 271 -10.57 -11.06 10.22
N LEU A 272 -10.81 -12.17 9.54
CA LEU A 272 -10.70 -12.27 8.09
C LEU A 272 -11.69 -11.37 7.36
N GLU A 273 -12.95 -11.43 7.76
CA GLU A 273 -14.03 -10.61 7.21
C GLU A 273 -13.76 -9.12 7.48
N GLU A 274 -13.27 -8.77 8.66
CA GLU A 274 -12.85 -7.41 9.02
C GLU A 274 -11.70 -6.91 8.13
N LEU A 275 -10.67 -7.74 7.90
CA LEU A 275 -9.56 -7.40 7.00
C LEU A 275 -10.02 -7.26 5.54
N ALA A 276 -10.99 -8.06 5.10
CA ALA A 276 -11.57 -7.97 3.76
C ALA A 276 -12.45 -6.71 3.60
N LEU A 277 -13.12 -6.26 4.66
CA LEU A 277 -13.93 -5.06 4.68
C LEU A 277 -13.11 -3.78 4.89
N THR A 278 -11.92 -3.88 5.48
CA THR A 278 -11.03 -2.74 5.68
C THR A 278 -10.45 -2.34 4.32
N PRO A 279 -10.89 -1.21 3.72
CA PRO A 279 -10.31 -0.78 2.45
C PRO A 279 -8.81 -0.59 2.64
N PRO A 280 -7.97 -0.99 1.66
CA PRO A 280 -6.53 -0.82 1.76
C PRO A 280 -6.23 0.63 2.13
N PRO A 281 -5.31 0.89 3.08
CA PRO A 281 -5.01 2.23 3.55
C PRO A 281 -4.64 3.08 2.33
N SER A 282 -5.55 3.97 1.96
CA SER A 282 -5.40 4.83 0.80
C SER A 282 -4.14 5.67 1.04
N PRO A 283 -3.16 5.68 0.12
CA PRO A 283 -1.88 6.34 0.33
C PRO A 283 -2.12 7.80 0.70
N ALA A 284 -1.73 8.19 1.93
CA ALA A 284 -2.08 9.47 2.54
C ALA A 284 -1.63 10.69 1.70
N GLY A 285 -0.66 10.51 0.79
CA GLY A 285 -0.19 11.56 -0.13
C GLY A 285 -1.11 11.84 -1.33
N GLY A 286 -2.00 10.91 -1.72
CA GLY A 286 -2.85 11.07 -2.91
C GLY A 286 -4.11 11.92 -2.71
N ARG A 287 -4.54 12.13 -1.46
CA ARG A 287 -5.84 12.77 -1.16
C ARG A 287 -5.93 14.21 -1.67
N ARG A 288 -4.85 15.01 -1.55
CA ARG A 288 -4.87 16.40 -2.02
C ARG A 288 -4.95 16.51 -3.54
N GLY A 289 -4.17 15.69 -4.27
CA GLY A 289 -4.22 15.66 -5.73
C GLY A 289 -5.56 15.14 -6.26
N ARG A 290 -6.12 14.12 -5.61
CA ARG A 290 -7.43 13.56 -5.97
C ARG A 290 -8.55 14.58 -5.75
N GLN A 291 -8.60 15.24 -4.59
CA GLN A 291 -9.63 16.24 -4.31
C GLN A 291 -9.56 17.39 -5.31
N ARG A 292 -8.36 17.89 -5.61
CA ARG A 292 -8.17 18.93 -6.63
C ARG A 292 -8.69 18.48 -8.00
N SER A 293 -8.42 17.23 -8.40
CA SER A 293 -8.92 16.68 -9.66
C SER A 293 -10.45 16.56 -9.68
N LEU A 294 -11.09 16.25 -8.55
CA LEU A 294 -12.54 16.23 -8.41
C LEU A 294 -13.14 17.62 -8.56
N ASP A 295 -12.56 18.61 -7.87
CA ASP A 295 -13.02 20.00 -7.90
C ASP A 295 -12.85 20.60 -9.32
N GLU A 296 -11.74 20.28 -10.00
CA GLU A 296 -11.48 20.69 -11.39
C GLU A 296 -12.46 20.04 -12.37
N LEU A 297 -12.76 18.74 -12.22
CA LEU A 297 -13.74 18.05 -13.05
C LEU A 297 -15.14 18.62 -12.84
N GLU A 298 -15.56 18.79 -11.59
CA GLU A 298 -16.88 19.32 -11.25
C GLU A 298 -17.06 20.74 -11.80
N THR A 299 -16.03 21.58 -11.66
CA THR A 299 -16.02 22.94 -12.24
C THR A 299 -16.11 22.89 -13.76
N THR A 300 -15.35 22.01 -14.40
CA THR A 300 -15.34 21.86 -15.87
C THR A 300 -16.70 21.45 -16.40
N ILE A 301 -17.34 20.44 -15.79
CA ILE A 301 -18.67 19.98 -16.19
C ILE A 301 -19.71 21.07 -15.98
N ARG A 302 -19.67 21.77 -14.84
CA ARG A 302 -20.61 22.86 -14.52
C ARG A 302 -20.51 24.04 -15.50
N VAL A 303 -19.30 24.38 -15.94
CA VAL A 303 -19.06 25.49 -16.87
C VAL A 303 -19.38 25.11 -18.31
N LEU A 304 -18.94 23.92 -18.76
CA LEU A 304 -19.07 23.52 -20.17
C LEU A 304 -20.40 22.86 -20.49
N LEU A 305 -21.05 22.22 -19.51
CA LEU A 305 -22.29 21.46 -19.66
C LEU A 305 -23.26 21.82 -18.53
N PRO A 306 -23.74 23.08 -18.47
CA PRO A 306 -24.54 23.60 -17.35
C PRO A 306 -25.87 22.86 -17.14
N ASP A 307 -26.41 22.23 -18.20
CA ASP A 307 -27.65 21.46 -18.14
C ASP A 307 -27.44 20.02 -17.63
N ILE A 308 -26.24 19.66 -17.18
CA ILE A 308 -25.90 18.33 -16.66
C ILE A 308 -25.60 18.38 -15.16
N ARG A 309 -26.32 17.56 -14.39
CA ARG A 309 -26.07 17.30 -12.97
C ARG A 309 -25.54 15.88 -12.79
N LEU A 310 -24.27 15.77 -12.40
CA LEU A 310 -23.64 14.49 -12.06
C LEU A 310 -24.12 14.01 -10.68
N LEU A 311 -24.51 12.75 -10.59
CA LEU A 311 -25.04 12.11 -9.39
C LEU A 311 -24.02 11.17 -8.75
N ARG A 312 -24.17 10.94 -7.43
CA ARG A 312 -23.57 9.83 -6.65
C ARG A 312 -22.21 9.33 -7.14
N GLY A 313 -21.13 9.96 -6.68
CA GLY A 313 -19.78 9.44 -6.94
C GLY A 313 -19.35 9.46 -8.42
N SER A 314 -20.16 9.97 -9.36
CA SER A 314 -19.79 10.02 -10.79
C SER A 314 -18.47 10.76 -11.01
N CYS A 315 -18.25 11.89 -10.33
CA CYS A 315 -16.97 12.61 -10.43
C CYS A 315 -15.81 11.74 -9.96
N GLU A 316 -16.00 11.00 -8.86
CA GLU A 316 -14.99 10.10 -8.30
C GLU A 316 -14.64 8.99 -9.29
N PHE A 317 -15.66 8.33 -9.83
CA PHE A 317 -15.51 7.29 -10.84
C PHE A 317 -14.81 7.81 -12.12
N ILE A 318 -15.18 8.98 -12.62
CA ILE A 318 -14.56 9.56 -13.82
C ILE A 318 -13.08 9.90 -13.58
N VAL A 319 -12.74 10.38 -12.39
CA VAL A 319 -11.35 10.72 -12.06
C VAL A 319 -10.49 9.47 -11.92
N THR A 320 -10.99 8.39 -11.31
CA THR A 320 -10.17 7.21 -10.99
C THR A 320 -10.23 6.07 -11.99
N GLU A 321 -11.39 5.82 -12.60
CA GLU A 321 -11.61 4.62 -13.42
C GLU A 321 -11.64 4.89 -14.93
N VAL A 322 -11.77 6.16 -15.35
CA VAL A 322 -11.85 6.52 -16.77
C VAL A 322 -10.52 7.12 -17.22
N ASP A 323 -9.68 6.28 -17.83
CA ASP A 323 -8.38 6.66 -18.38
C ASP A 323 -8.56 7.58 -19.61
N ASP A 324 -9.47 7.23 -20.54
CA ASP A 324 -9.78 8.02 -21.72
C ASP A 324 -11.20 8.59 -21.65
N ARG A 325 -11.30 9.89 -21.34
CA ARG A 325 -12.59 10.58 -21.14
C ARG A 325 -13.23 11.09 -22.43
N ARG A 326 -12.61 10.88 -23.60
CA ARG A 326 -13.12 11.43 -24.88
C ARG A 326 -14.49 10.87 -25.25
N ASP A 327 -14.68 9.56 -25.14
CA ASP A 327 -15.98 8.93 -25.46
C ASP A 327 -17.07 9.35 -24.48
N LEU A 328 -16.74 9.43 -23.18
CA LEU A 328 -17.64 9.96 -22.15
C LEU A 328 -18.07 11.39 -22.47
N TYR A 329 -17.11 12.31 -22.62
CA TYR A 329 -17.42 13.73 -22.87
C TYR A 329 -18.17 13.95 -24.19
N THR A 330 -17.87 13.15 -25.22
CA THR A 330 -18.64 13.17 -26.47
C THR A 330 -20.11 12.83 -26.23
N LYS A 331 -20.39 11.78 -25.45
CA LYS A 331 -21.78 11.40 -25.12
C LYS A 331 -22.47 12.43 -24.22
N LEU A 332 -21.78 12.96 -23.21
CA LEU A 332 -22.35 14.01 -22.36
C LEU A 332 -22.70 15.27 -23.17
N ARG A 333 -21.81 15.68 -24.07
CA ARG A 333 -22.07 16.78 -25.00
C ARG A 333 -23.26 16.50 -25.92
N MET A 334 -23.35 15.28 -26.48
CA MET A 334 -24.50 14.88 -27.30
C MET A 334 -25.82 14.88 -26.53
N LEU A 335 -25.83 14.52 -25.24
CA LEU A 335 -27.03 14.63 -24.39
C LEU A 335 -27.49 16.09 -24.22
N SER A 336 -26.53 17.01 -24.07
CA SER A 336 -26.80 18.45 -23.94
C SER A 336 -27.30 19.05 -25.26
N GLU A 337 -26.56 18.85 -26.36
CA GLU A 337 -26.81 19.54 -27.64
C GLU A 337 -27.86 18.85 -28.53
N ASN A 338 -27.89 17.52 -28.56
CA ASN A 338 -28.75 16.75 -29.47
C ASN A 338 -29.22 15.43 -28.82
N PRO A 339 -30.09 15.48 -27.81
CA PRO A 339 -30.46 14.31 -27.02
C PRO A 339 -31.14 13.21 -27.85
N THR A 340 -31.79 13.56 -28.96
CA THR A 340 -32.42 12.59 -29.87
C THR A 340 -31.43 11.71 -30.62
N SER A 341 -30.17 12.14 -30.76
CA SER A 341 -29.13 11.37 -31.42
C SER A 341 -28.63 10.19 -30.58
N LEU A 342 -28.81 10.23 -29.26
CA LEU A 342 -28.38 9.20 -28.33
C LEU A 342 -29.50 8.20 -28.03
N ARG A 343 -29.37 7.00 -28.59
CA ARG A 343 -30.30 5.89 -28.33
C ARG A 343 -29.85 5.11 -27.10
N GLY A 344 -30.48 5.38 -25.97
CA GLY A 344 -30.31 4.62 -24.73
C GLY A 344 -31.29 3.45 -24.59
N LYS A 345 -30.87 2.41 -23.87
CA LYS A 345 -31.74 1.30 -23.44
C LYS A 345 -32.53 1.72 -22.21
N ARG A 346 -33.84 1.45 -22.15
CA ARG A 346 -34.64 1.72 -20.94
C ARG A 346 -34.18 0.87 -19.76
N VAL A 347 -34.07 1.50 -18.58
CA VAL A 347 -33.80 0.81 -17.31
C VAL A 347 -35.12 0.36 -16.70
N HIS A 348 -35.40 -0.95 -16.71
CA HIS A 348 -36.74 -1.48 -16.41
C HIS A 348 -37.27 -1.14 -15.01
N THR A 349 -36.40 -1.01 -14.01
CA THR A 349 -36.78 -0.78 -12.62
C THR A 349 -36.72 0.70 -12.21
N ALA A 350 -36.27 1.59 -13.10
CA ALA A 350 -36.11 3.01 -12.82
C ALA A 350 -36.77 3.82 -13.94
N ASP A 351 -38.03 4.20 -13.75
CA ASP A 351 -38.84 4.79 -14.81
C ASP A 351 -38.28 6.14 -15.30
N GLY A 352 -38.31 6.32 -16.62
CA GLY A 352 -37.72 7.48 -17.31
C GLY A 352 -36.18 7.49 -17.40
N TRP A 353 -35.47 6.50 -16.84
CA TRP A 353 -34.02 6.38 -16.98
C TRP A 353 -33.63 5.58 -18.23
N LEU A 354 -32.59 6.07 -18.91
CA LEU A 354 -31.98 5.43 -20.07
C LEU A 354 -30.51 5.11 -19.78
N GLU A 355 -30.00 4.01 -20.33
CA GLU A 355 -28.63 3.53 -20.20
C GLU A 355 -27.92 3.55 -21.56
N ILE A 356 -26.70 4.07 -21.61
CA ILE A 356 -25.76 3.93 -22.74
C ILE A 356 -24.39 3.47 -22.25
N HIS A 357 -23.63 2.82 -23.13
CA HIS A 357 -22.29 2.34 -22.80
C HIS A 357 -21.24 3.27 -23.37
N PHE A 358 -20.09 3.37 -22.69
CA PHE A 358 -18.94 4.11 -23.16
C PHE A 358 -17.63 3.36 -22.85
N SER A 359 -16.56 3.75 -23.54
CA SER A 359 -15.21 3.23 -23.32
C SER A 359 -14.57 3.90 -22.11
N THR A 360 -14.06 3.12 -21.16
CA THR A 360 -13.25 3.61 -20.02
C THR A 360 -11.79 3.86 -20.43
N GLY A 361 -11.40 3.45 -21.64
CA GLY A 361 -10.01 3.44 -22.12
C GLY A 361 -9.33 2.08 -21.93
N ARG A 362 -9.80 1.29 -20.96
CA ARG A 362 -9.36 -0.10 -20.73
C ARG A 362 -10.32 -1.11 -21.37
N ALA A 363 -11.62 -0.86 -21.22
CA ALA A 363 -12.68 -1.71 -21.75
C ALA A 363 -13.92 -0.87 -22.13
N ARG A 364 -14.94 -1.52 -22.68
CA ARG A 364 -16.27 -0.93 -22.98
C ARG A 364 -17.29 -1.29 -21.91
N ASP A 365 -16.90 -1.09 -20.66
CA ASP A 365 -17.67 -1.46 -19.47
C ASP A 365 -18.27 -0.27 -18.72
N GLY A 366 -17.97 0.97 -19.15
CA GLY A 366 -18.58 2.17 -18.60
C GLY A 366 -20.07 2.26 -18.93
N ARG A 367 -20.87 2.70 -17.96
CA ARG A 367 -22.33 2.93 -18.02
C ARG A 367 -22.62 4.41 -17.76
N ILE A 368 -23.46 5.02 -18.61
CA ILE A 368 -24.07 6.32 -18.34
C ILE A 368 -25.57 6.09 -18.23
N TYR A 369 -26.12 6.36 -17.04
CA TYR A 369 -27.56 6.45 -16.82
C TYR A 369 -27.98 7.90 -16.87
N TYR A 370 -29.03 8.22 -17.62
CA TYR A 370 -29.51 9.59 -17.74
C TYR A 370 -31.03 9.69 -17.73
N LYS A 371 -31.54 10.75 -17.10
CA LYS A 371 -32.98 11.10 -17.06
C LYS A 371 -33.14 12.60 -17.20
N ARG A 372 -34.04 13.03 -18.08
CA ARG A 372 -34.38 14.44 -18.23
C ARG A 372 -35.34 14.85 -17.12
N LYS A 373 -35.05 15.96 -16.45
CA LYS A 373 -35.93 16.63 -15.49
C LYS A 373 -36.16 18.08 -15.91
N THR A 374 -37.26 18.65 -15.44
CA THR A 374 -37.53 20.07 -15.57
C THR A 374 -37.42 20.68 -14.18
N GLU A 375 -36.47 21.59 -13.98
CA GLU A 375 -36.21 22.26 -12.72
C GLU A 375 -36.19 23.77 -12.98
N ASN A 376 -37.05 24.53 -12.28
CA ASN A 376 -37.23 25.98 -12.49
C ASN A 376 -37.53 26.39 -13.94
N GLY A 377 -38.24 25.53 -14.69
CA GLY A 377 -38.57 25.76 -16.10
C GLY A 377 -37.43 25.50 -17.09
N ALA A 378 -36.22 25.20 -16.61
CA ALA A 378 -35.10 24.75 -17.43
C ALA A 378 -35.08 23.22 -17.50
N ALA A 379 -34.69 22.67 -18.65
CA ALA A 379 -34.52 21.24 -18.81
C ALA A 379 -33.10 20.85 -18.36
N MET A 380 -32.99 19.98 -17.36
CA MET A 380 -31.71 19.46 -16.86
C MET A 380 -31.62 17.94 -17.01
N TRP A 381 -30.41 17.44 -17.12
CA TRP A 381 -30.08 16.03 -17.20
C TRP A 381 -29.46 15.57 -15.89
N ASP A 382 -30.15 14.68 -15.20
CA ASP A 382 -29.54 13.91 -14.11
C ASP A 382 -28.74 12.76 -14.72
N ILE A 383 -27.44 12.69 -14.41
CA ILE A 383 -26.52 11.71 -15.00
C ILE A 383 -25.76 10.95 -13.90
N LEU A 384 -25.79 9.62 -13.97
CA LEU A 384 -24.95 8.72 -13.18
C LEU A 384 -23.95 8.02 -14.11
N VAL A 385 -22.66 8.17 -13.83
CA VAL A 385 -21.58 7.50 -14.54
C VAL A 385 -20.96 6.46 -13.61
N SER A 386 -20.91 5.21 -14.06
CA SER A 386 -20.48 4.07 -13.24
C SER A 386 -19.91 2.94 -14.10
N ASP A 387 -19.37 1.90 -13.47
CA ASP A 387 -18.95 0.68 -14.16
C ASP A 387 -20.08 -0.33 -14.28
N LYS A 388 -19.80 -1.42 -14.99
CA LYS A 388 -20.72 -2.54 -15.12
C LYS A 388 -20.89 -3.34 -13.81
N ALA A 389 -19.86 -3.40 -12.96
CA ALA A 389 -19.90 -4.20 -11.74
C ALA A 389 -20.88 -3.62 -10.71
N ALA A 390 -21.01 -2.29 -10.65
CA ALA A 390 -21.95 -1.58 -9.80
C ALA A 390 -23.40 -1.56 -10.33
N GLN A 391 -23.66 -2.11 -11.53
CA GLN A 391 -24.96 -2.01 -12.21
C GLN A 391 -26.15 -2.41 -11.33
N ALA A 392 -26.06 -3.50 -10.56
CA ALA A 392 -27.16 -3.93 -9.69
C ALA A 392 -27.48 -2.90 -8.59
N GLY A 393 -26.44 -2.31 -7.98
CA GLY A 393 -26.57 -1.29 -6.95
C GLY A 393 -27.03 0.07 -7.49
N ASP A 394 -26.58 0.43 -8.70
CA ASP A 394 -26.98 1.66 -9.38
C ASP A 394 -28.45 1.62 -9.77
N ILE A 395 -28.88 0.53 -10.39
CA ILE A 395 -30.27 0.34 -10.83
C ILE A 395 -31.24 0.35 -9.64
N SER A 396 -30.88 -0.29 -8.53
CA SER A 396 -31.66 -0.26 -7.29
C SER A 396 -31.79 1.17 -6.73
N TRP A 397 -30.69 1.91 -6.70
CA TRP A 397 -30.67 3.29 -6.21
C TRP A 397 -31.47 4.25 -7.10
N LEU A 398 -31.32 4.14 -8.43
CA LEU A 398 -32.08 4.96 -9.39
C LEU A 398 -33.58 4.70 -9.32
N GLY A 399 -34.00 3.49 -8.96
CA GLY A 399 -35.42 3.16 -8.74
C GLY A 399 -36.00 3.78 -7.47
N GLY A 400 -35.15 4.24 -6.54
CA GLY A 400 -35.56 4.95 -5.32
C GLY A 400 -35.63 6.48 -5.45
N LEU A 401 -35.21 7.05 -6.59
CA LEU A 401 -35.26 8.49 -6.91
C LEU A 401 -36.50 8.86 -7.72
#